data_AF-A0AA96MB58-F1
#
_entry.id   AF-A0AA96MB58-F1
#
_cell.length_a   1.000
_cell.length_b   1.000
_cell.length_c   1.000
_cell.angle_alpha   90.00
_cell.angle_beta   90.00
_cell.angle_gamma   90.00
#
_symmetry.space_group_name_H-M   'P 1'
#
loop_
_entity.id
_entity.type
_entity.pdbx_description
1 polymer ?
#
loop_
_entity_poly.entity_id
_entity_poly.type
_entity_poly.pdbx_seq_one_letter_code
_entity_poly.pdbx_strand_id
1 'polypeptide(L)'
;MPGIAQRKYVGETMRINKTISRILRRLSDVLPYNYSAETLLELFQDLYPREWMELDQRYHQYKKKDAFLSKNGKKIRYKPDPPREHFLNLPKVKHMISKGAIAKHKANFDKNGYQQRLDNYKAKRQSAIQSRNKKIAKANELIQNVEPLYIDAFIAAYHKKGISIDGKLEIFKELQKYKSRKVIEFFYKLNDSERNNQIRNMAFKHLQSTGSYAKLRKHYKGKKKEYMTERSQFYMTPLDLLNRIESNNVQNKKVYDVFISHSYKDSAIIKKIMKAFNKHSLNVYCDWTSDNDFLKRELVSEYTKVVLQKRLEQSRNLVFVKTKNSIESDWVNFELDYFNNLGKSIFCINLSVEEDMLFAGLDYNAENEIVQWNRSD
;
A
#
# COMPACT_ATOMS: atom_id res chain seq x y z
N MET A 1 0.25 31.11 13.24
CA MET A 1 -1.20 31.26 12.98
C MET A 1 -1.95 29.92 13.01
N PRO A 2 -2.47 29.50 14.17
CA PRO A 2 -3.31 28.31 14.35
C PRO A 2 -4.49 28.20 13.36
N GLY A 3 -5.06 29.35 12.95
CA GLY A 3 -6.27 29.40 12.11
C GLY A 3 -6.13 28.85 10.68
N ILE A 4 -4.95 28.84 10.05
CA ILE A 4 -4.85 28.34 8.66
C ILE A 4 -5.03 26.82 8.61
N ALA A 5 -4.42 26.09 9.55
CA ALA A 5 -4.51 24.63 9.60
C ALA A 5 -5.93 24.16 9.96
N GLN A 6 -6.55 24.83 10.94
CA GLN A 6 -7.93 24.55 11.34
C GLN A 6 -8.93 24.88 10.23
N ARG A 7 -8.81 26.03 9.54
CA ARG A 7 -9.65 26.37 8.39
C ARG A 7 -9.57 25.33 7.26
N LYS A 8 -8.38 24.77 7.02
CA LYS A 8 -8.22 23.69 6.03
C LYS A 8 -8.96 22.41 6.44
N TYR A 9 -8.92 22.07 7.72
CA TYR A 9 -9.67 20.94 8.29
C TYR A 9 -11.19 21.17 8.20
N VAL A 10 -11.67 22.36 8.55
CA VAL A 10 -13.09 22.73 8.44
C VAL A 10 -13.55 22.67 6.99
N GLY A 11 -12.81 23.30 6.06
CA GLY A 11 -13.16 23.27 4.63
C GLY A 11 -13.06 21.89 3.98
N GLU A 12 -12.33 20.96 4.58
CA GLU A 12 -12.34 19.54 4.20
C GLU A 12 -13.58 18.83 4.76
N THR A 13 -13.91 19.06 6.03
CA THR A 13 -15.13 18.57 6.68
C THR A 13 -16.36 18.94 5.85
N MET A 14 -16.47 20.20 5.42
CA MET A 14 -17.56 20.66 4.55
C MET A 14 -17.67 19.88 3.24
N ARG A 15 -16.54 19.55 2.61
CA ARG A 15 -16.52 18.78 1.35
C ARG A 15 -16.96 17.33 1.57
N ILE A 16 -16.51 16.70 2.65
CA ILE A 16 -16.92 15.35 3.06
C ILE A 16 -18.43 15.34 3.36
N ASN A 17 -18.91 16.29 4.17
CA ASN A 17 -20.33 16.42 4.49
C ASN A 17 -21.19 16.57 3.22
N LYS A 18 -20.72 17.32 2.21
CA LYS A 18 -21.41 17.46 0.92
C LYS A 18 -21.45 16.15 0.13
N THR A 19 -20.37 15.38 0.14
CA THR A 19 -20.31 14.04 -0.48
C THR A 19 -21.25 13.06 0.20
N ILE A 20 -21.20 12.95 1.53
CA ILE A 20 -22.08 12.06 2.31
C ILE A 20 -23.54 12.48 2.13
N SER A 21 -23.86 13.77 2.17
CA SER A 21 -25.22 14.27 1.93
C SER A 21 -25.75 13.96 0.53
N ARG A 22 -24.86 13.82 -0.47
CA ARG A 22 -25.26 13.35 -1.81
C ARG A 22 -25.53 11.84 -1.82
N ILE A 23 -24.74 11.07 -1.08
CA ILE A 23 -24.95 9.62 -0.90
C ILE A 23 -26.28 9.36 -0.19
N LEU A 24 -26.53 10.04 0.94
CA LEU A 24 -27.75 9.91 1.72
C LEU A 24 -29.01 10.24 0.91
N ARG A 25 -28.93 11.19 -0.03
CA ARG A 25 -30.02 11.50 -0.98
C ARG A 25 -30.31 10.38 -1.97
N ARG A 26 -29.37 9.47 -2.22
CA ARG A 26 -29.59 8.28 -3.05
C ARG A 26 -30.05 7.11 -2.21
N LEU A 27 -29.61 7.05 -0.95
CA LEU A 27 -30.03 6.02 0.00
C LEU A 27 -31.50 6.17 0.39
N SER A 28 -32.07 7.39 0.33
CA SER A 28 -33.50 7.61 0.59
C SER A 28 -34.42 6.71 -0.24
N ASP A 29 -34.00 6.34 -1.45
CA ASP A 29 -34.82 5.58 -2.40
C ASP A 29 -34.91 4.08 -2.03
N VAL A 30 -34.03 3.63 -1.13
CA VAL A 30 -33.88 2.22 -0.71
C VAL A 30 -33.98 2.04 0.81
N LEU A 31 -34.50 3.04 1.53
CA LEU A 31 -34.75 2.92 2.96
C LEU A 31 -35.92 1.97 3.24
N PRO A 32 -35.80 1.06 4.22
CA PRO A 32 -36.90 0.18 4.62
C PRO A 32 -38.06 0.99 5.21
N TYR A 33 -39.22 0.35 5.31
CA TYR A 33 -40.44 0.97 5.87
C TYR A 33 -40.22 1.50 7.30
N ASN A 34 -39.59 0.68 8.14
CA ASN A 34 -39.12 1.06 9.46
C ASN A 34 -37.61 1.18 9.41
N TYR A 35 -37.08 2.39 9.64
CA TYR A 35 -35.65 2.63 9.75
C TYR A 35 -35.36 3.53 10.94
N SER A 36 -34.17 3.34 11.51
CA SER A 36 -33.61 4.15 12.57
C SER A 36 -32.32 4.83 12.12
N ALA A 37 -31.70 5.58 13.03
CA ALA A 37 -30.34 6.08 12.84
C ALA A 37 -29.33 4.95 12.57
N GLU A 38 -29.49 3.80 13.24
CA GLU A 38 -28.60 2.65 13.04
C GLU A 38 -28.83 1.98 11.70
N THR A 39 -30.08 1.78 11.30
CA THR A 39 -30.40 1.24 9.97
C THR A 39 -29.77 2.09 8.86
N LEU A 40 -29.81 3.42 9.00
CA LEU A 40 -29.19 4.33 8.04
C LEU A 40 -27.65 4.24 8.05
N LEU A 41 -27.05 4.08 9.22
CA LEU A 41 -25.61 3.92 9.38
C LEU A 41 -25.13 2.60 8.76
N GLU A 42 -25.80 1.49 9.07
CA GLU A 42 -25.51 0.15 8.51
C GLU A 42 -25.62 0.17 6.98
N LEU A 43 -26.73 0.71 6.44
CA LEU A 43 -26.89 0.86 4.98
C LEU A 43 -25.76 1.69 4.36
N PHE A 44 -25.30 2.75 5.04
CA PHE A 44 -24.18 3.56 4.57
C PHE A 44 -22.87 2.76 4.60
N GLN A 45 -22.59 2.03 5.68
CA GLN A 45 -21.40 1.21 5.83
C GLN A 45 -21.34 0.09 4.78
N ASP A 46 -22.46 -0.58 4.53
CA ASP A 46 -22.53 -1.71 3.59
C ASP A 46 -22.44 -1.27 2.12
N LEU A 47 -23.14 -0.19 1.75
CA LEU A 47 -23.25 0.26 0.36
C LEU A 47 -22.13 1.24 -0.03
N TYR A 48 -21.51 1.89 0.96
CA TYR A 48 -20.43 2.87 0.81
C TYR A 48 -19.28 2.63 1.81
N PRO A 49 -18.72 1.40 1.86
CA PRO A 49 -17.69 1.02 2.84
C PRO A 49 -16.41 1.84 2.70
N ARG A 50 -16.12 2.33 1.49
CA ARG A 50 -14.95 3.17 1.24
C ARG A 50 -15.11 4.54 1.87
N GLU A 51 -16.25 5.21 1.66
CA GLU A 51 -16.50 6.52 2.25
C GLU A 51 -16.52 6.44 3.78
N TRP A 52 -17.00 5.33 4.33
CA TRP A 52 -16.88 5.02 5.75
C TRP A 52 -15.41 4.85 6.18
N MET A 53 -14.64 4.03 5.48
CA MET A 53 -13.20 3.84 5.75
C MET A 53 -12.41 5.16 5.64
N GLU A 54 -12.73 6.03 4.69
CA GLU A 54 -12.10 7.35 4.56
C GLU A 54 -12.41 8.25 5.76
N LEU A 55 -13.64 8.21 6.30
CA LEU A 55 -13.98 8.91 7.55
C LEU A 55 -13.16 8.39 8.73
N ASP A 56 -13.06 7.07 8.86
CA ASP A 56 -12.32 6.42 9.93
C ASP A 56 -10.82 6.75 9.89
N GLN A 57 -10.18 6.56 8.74
CA GLN A 57 -8.75 6.86 8.58
C GLN A 57 -8.48 8.35 8.80
N ARG A 58 -9.38 9.22 8.36
CA ARG A 58 -9.30 10.66 8.60
C ARG A 58 -9.37 10.99 10.09
N TYR A 59 -10.30 10.40 10.83
CA TYR A 59 -10.42 10.58 12.28
C TYR A 59 -9.09 10.25 12.97
N HIS A 60 -8.53 9.07 12.69
CA HIS A 60 -7.26 8.61 13.25
C HIS A 60 -6.09 9.55 12.89
N GLN A 61 -6.02 10.04 11.65
CA GLN A 61 -4.99 10.99 11.23
C GLN A 61 -5.04 12.31 12.00
N TYR A 62 -6.22 12.92 12.15
CA TYR A 62 -6.33 14.19 12.85
C TYR A 62 -6.18 14.03 14.36
N LYS A 63 -6.62 12.89 14.92
CA LYS A 63 -6.37 12.54 16.32
C LYS A 63 -4.87 12.43 16.60
N LYS A 64 -4.11 11.74 15.74
CA LYS A 64 -2.64 11.69 15.81
C LYS A 64 -2.01 13.08 15.71
N LYS A 65 -2.54 13.95 14.85
CA LYS A 65 -2.04 15.34 14.70
C LYS A 65 -2.29 16.19 15.95
N ASP A 66 -3.43 16.05 16.60
CA ASP A 66 -3.70 16.72 17.88
C ASP A 66 -2.84 16.14 19.01
N ALA A 67 -2.69 14.82 19.08
CA ALA A 67 -1.80 14.17 20.05
C ALA A 67 -0.34 14.67 19.91
N PHE A 68 0.16 14.80 18.67
CA PHE A 68 1.47 15.38 18.40
C PHE A 68 1.60 16.84 18.85
N LEU A 69 0.56 17.66 18.68
CA LEU A 69 0.56 19.03 19.16
C LEU A 69 0.62 19.08 20.68
N SER A 70 -0.23 18.28 21.34
CA SER A 70 -0.30 18.18 22.80
C SER A 70 1.04 17.74 23.39
N LYS A 71 1.66 16.70 22.82
CA LYS A 71 2.98 16.19 23.22
C LYS A 71 4.07 17.26 23.14
N ASN A 72 3.93 18.21 22.23
CA ASN A 72 4.90 19.29 22.03
C ASN A 72 4.47 20.60 22.72
N GLY A 73 3.61 20.54 23.74
CA GLY A 73 3.14 21.69 24.51
C GLY A 73 2.28 22.68 23.73
N LYS A 74 1.72 22.29 22.58
CA LYS A 74 0.89 23.15 21.72
C LYS A 74 -0.58 22.82 21.90
N LYS A 75 -1.43 23.87 21.88
CA LYS A 75 -2.89 23.70 21.89
C LYS A 75 -3.36 22.84 20.72
N ILE A 76 -4.19 21.83 21.01
CA ILE A 76 -4.88 21.03 20.00
C ILE A 76 -5.85 21.92 19.20
N ARG A 77 -6.13 21.53 17.95
CA ARG A 77 -6.88 22.40 17.03
C ARG A 77 -7.89 21.69 16.13
N TYR A 78 -7.78 20.39 15.92
CA TYR A 78 -8.69 19.70 14.98
C TYR A 78 -9.92 19.14 15.68
N LYS A 79 -9.74 18.52 16.85
CA LYS A 79 -10.77 17.88 17.68
C LYS A 79 -11.74 17.07 16.81
N PRO A 80 -11.27 16.05 16.08
CA PRO A 80 -12.12 15.32 15.15
C PRO A 80 -13.14 14.47 15.90
N ASP A 81 -14.40 14.57 15.50
CA ASP A 81 -15.47 13.69 16.00
C ASP A 81 -15.20 12.24 15.53
N PRO A 82 -15.46 11.24 16.37
CA PRO A 82 -15.51 9.84 15.95
C PRO A 82 -16.41 9.64 14.71
N PRO A 83 -16.11 8.70 13.79
CA PRO A 83 -16.83 8.56 12.52
C PRO A 83 -18.35 8.42 12.67
N ARG A 84 -18.79 7.66 13.69
CA ARG A 84 -20.21 7.48 14.01
C ARG A 84 -20.87 8.78 14.45
N GLU A 85 -20.27 9.47 15.42
CA GLU A 85 -20.77 10.76 15.90
C GLU A 85 -20.79 11.80 14.78
N HIS A 86 -19.73 11.85 13.97
CA HIS A 86 -19.65 12.70 12.80
C HIS A 86 -20.81 12.45 11.84
N PHE A 87 -21.09 11.18 11.51
CA PHE A 87 -22.17 10.79 10.62
C PHE A 87 -23.54 11.17 11.18
N LEU A 88 -23.83 10.82 12.44
CA LEU A 88 -25.11 11.11 13.10
C LEU A 88 -25.34 12.61 13.27
N ASN A 89 -24.27 13.38 13.44
CA ASN A 89 -24.36 14.84 13.57
C ASN A 89 -24.58 15.57 12.24
N LEU A 90 -24.53 14.90 11.09
CA LEU A 90 -24.79 15.53 9.81
C LEU A 90 -26.23 16.06 9.75
N PRO A 91 -26.45 17.32 9.33
CA PRO A 91 -27.80 17.89 9.21
C PRO A 91 -28.74 17.04 8.36
N LYS A 92 -28.21 16.40 7.30
CA LYS A 92 -29.00 15.52 6.43
C LYS A 92 -29.46 14.25 7.16
N VAL A 93 -28.61 13.65 8.00
CA VAL A 93 -28.97 12.48 8.82
C VAL A 93 -30.04 12.88 9.83
N LYS A 94 -29.82 13.97 10.58
CA LYS A 94 -30.81 14.51 11.55
C LYS A 94 -32.17 14.77 10.91
N HIS A 95 -32.18 15.33 9.70
CA HIS A 95 -33.42 15.52 8.94
C HIS A 95 -34.07 14.18 8.59
N MET A 96 -33.33 13.20 8.05
CA MET A 96 -33.88 11.90 7.65
C MET A 96 -34.49 11.14 8.82
N ILE A 97 -33.90 11.21 10.01
CA ILE A 97 -34.43 10.53 11.22
C ILE A 97 -35.50 11.34 11.97
N SER A 98 -35.86 12.53 11.48
CA SER A 98 -36.90 13.35 12.12
C SER A 98 -38.27 12.71 12.00
N LYS A 99 -39.14 12.91 13.01
CA LYS A 99 -40.51 12.37 13.03
C LYS A 99 -41.27 12.66 11.74
N GLY A 100 -41.20 13.89 11.25
CA GLY A 100 -41.87 14.32 10.01
C GLY A 100 -41.31 13.64 8.76
N ALA A 101 -39.99 13.51 8.64
CA ALA A 101 -39.38 12.83 7.48
C ALA A 101 -39.70 11.33 7.46
N ILE A 102 -39.69 10.67 8.62
CA ILE A 102 -40.08 9.25 8.73
C ILE A 102 -41.55 9.08 8.37
N ALA A 103 -42.46 9.93 8.88
CA ALA A 103 -43.87 9.87 8.54
C ALA A 103 -44.11 10.06 7.03
N LYS A 104 -43.44 11.05 6.42
CA LYS A 104 -43.51 11.28 4.97
C LYS A 104 -42.96 10.10 4.17
N HIS A 105 -41.88 9.47 4.63
CA HIS A 105 -41.35 8.25 3.99
C HIS A 105 -42.37 7.12 4.03
N LYS A 106 -42.94 6.85 5.21
CA LYS A 106 -43.95 5.79 5.41
C LYS A 106 -45.19 6.00 4.55
N ALA A 107 -45.67 7.23 4.43
CA ALA A 107 -46.82 7.57 3.61
C ALA A 107 -46.58 7.32 2.11
N ASN A 108 -45.34 7.51 1.63
CA ASN A 108 -44.98 7.34 0.21
C ASN A 108 -44.26 6.01 -0.06
N PHE A 109 -44.26 5.06 0.89
CA PHE A 109 -43.49 3.83 0.77
C PHE A 109 -44.20 2.83 -0.15
N ASP A 110 -43.62 2.57 -1.31
CA ASP A 110 -44.05 1.47 -2.17
C ASP A 110 -43.47 0.14 -1.69
N LYS A 111 -44.32 -0.66 -1.03
CA LYS A 111 -44.00 -1.98 -0.49
C LYS A 111 -43.74 -3.03 -1.58
N ASN A 112 -44.46 -2.96 -2.70
CA ASN A 112 -44.42 -4.00 -3.72
C ASN A 112 -43.12 -3.93 -4.55
N GLY A 113 -42.67 -2.72 -4.89
CA GLY A 113 -41.42 -2.50 -5.62
C GLY A 113 -40.16 -2.38 -4.75
N TYR A 114 -40.29 -2.34 -3.41
CA TYR A 114 -39.17 -2.07 -2.51
C TYR A 114 -38.02 -3.07 -2.66
N GLN A 115 -38.34 -4.37 -2.60
CA GLN A 115 -37.31 -5.41 -2.61
C GLN A 115 -36.51 -5.37 -3.92
N GLN A 116 -37.20 -5.26 -5.05
CA GLN A 116 -36.56 -5.15 -6.37
C GLN A 116 -35.67 -3.89 -6.47
N ARG A 117 -36.13 -2.73 -5.97
CA ARG A 117 -35.30 -1.51 -5.94
C ARG A 117 -34.06 -1.68 -5.08
N LEU A 118 -34.21 -2.27 -3.90
CA LEU A 118 -33.10 -2.52 -2.98
C LEU A 118 -32.06 -3.46 -3.61
N ASP A 119 -32.50 -4.56 -4.20
CA ASP A 119 -31.63 -5.56 -4.80
C ASP A 119 -30.89 -5.01 -6.03
N ASN A 120 -31.59 -4.27 -6.89
CA ASN A 120 -30.97 -3.57 -8.02
C ASN A 120 -29.92 -2.55 -7.55
N TYR A 121 -30.20 -1.82 -6.47
CA TYR A 121 -29.26 -0.88 -5.89
C TYR A 121 -28.04 -1.59 -5.30
N LYS A 122 -28.26 -2.66 -4.51
CA LYS A 122 -27.20 -3.50 -3.93
C LYS A 122 -26.29 -4.07 -5.01
N ALA A 123 -26.86 -4.67 -6.06
CA ALA A 123 -26.09 -5.22 -7.19
C ALA A 123 -25.21 -4.14 -7.85
N LYS A 124 -25.78 -2.97 -8.14
CA LYS A 124 -25.03 -1.84 -8.71
C LYS A 124 -23.88 -1.37 -7.80
N ARG A 125 -24.11 -1.31 -6.49
CA ARG A 125 -23.10 -0.94 -5.51
C ARG A 125 -22.02 -2.00 -5.37
N GLN A 126 -22.39 -3.27 -5.32
CA GLN A 126 -21.48 -4.40 -5.22
C GLN A 126 -20.51 -4.43 -6.40
N SER A 127 -20.98 -4.26 -7.64
CA SER A 127 -20.12 -4.17 -8.81
C SER A 127 -19.12 -3.00 -8.75
N ALA A 128 -19.57 -1.83 -8.24
CA ALA A 128 -18.69 -0.68 -8.06
C ALA A 128 -17.63 -0.91 -6.97
N ILE A 129 -18.01 -1.55 -5.86
CA ILE A 129 -17.11 -1.92 -4.76
C ILE A 129 -16.06 -2.93 -5.26
N GLN A 130 -16.50 -4.01 -5.92
CA GLN A 130 -15.62 -5.04 -6.47
C GLN A 130 -14.62 -4.47 -7.49
N SER A 131 -15.09 -3.65 -8.44
CA SER A 131 -14.23 -2.99 -9.43
C SER A 131 -13.13 -2.15 -8.76
N ARG A 132 -13.48 -1.46 -7.66
CA ARG A 132 -12.50 -0.67 -6.92
C ARG A 132 -11.56 -1.54 -6.08
N ASN A 133 -12.06 -2.56 -5.39
CA ASN A 133 -11.24 -3.48 -4.63
C ASN A 133 -10.23 -4.20 -5.53
N LYS A 134 -10.63 -4.58 -6.75
CA LYS A 134 -9.71 -5.14 -7.76
C LYS A 134 -8.59 -4.17 -8.12
N LYS A 135 -8.86 -2.87 -8.24
CA LYS A 135 -7.83 -1.84 -8.50
C LYS A 135 -6.85 -1.70 -7.33
N ILE A 136 -7.35 -1.72 -6.10
CA ILE A 136 -6.52 -1.64 -4.89
C ILE A 136 -5.69 -2.91 -4.73
N ALA A 137 -6.29 -4.09 -4.92
CA ALA A 137 -5.60 -5.37 -4.88
C ALA A 137 -4.50 -5.44 -5.93
N LYS A 138 -4.75 -4.96 -7.16
CA LYS A 138 -3.73 -4.85 -8.21
C LYS A 138 -2.60 -3.90 -7.83
N ALA A 139 -2.90 -2.75 -7.23
CA ALA A 139 -1.88 -1.81 -6.77
C ALA A 139 -1.03 -2.36 -5.61
N ASN A 140 -1.60 -3.23 -4.78
CA ASN A 140 -0.92 -3.88 -3.67
C ASN A 140 -0.30 -5.24 -4.04
N GLU A 141 -0.44 -5.70 -5.30
CA GLU A 141 -0.12 -7.08 -5.70
C GLU A 141 1.33 -7.46 -5.43
N LEU A 142 2.25 -6.52 -5.67
CA LEU A 142 3.70 -6.70 -5.50
C LEU A 142 4.23 -6.08 -4.20
N ILE A 143 3.36 -5.50 -3.38
CA ILE A 143 3.78 -4.84 -2.13
C ILE A 143 3.93 -5.91 -1.05
N GLN A 144 5.10 -5.94 -0.41
CA GLN A 144 5.41 -6.84 0.67
C GLN A 144 4.89 -6.31 2.02
N ASN A 145 4.11 -7.10 2.74
CA ASN A 145 3.53 -6.76 4.05
C ASN A 145 4.50 -7.06 5.21
N VAL A 146 5.73 -6.54 5.11
CA VAL A 146 6.80 -6.74 6.08
C VAL A 146 7.51 -5.42 6.38
N GLU A 147 8.27 -5.38 7.48
CA GLU A 147 9.09 -4.23 7.86
C GLU A 147 10.57 -4.63 7.92
N PRO A 148 11.30 -4.62 6.78
CA PRO A 148 12.73 -4.92 6.79
C PRO A 148 13.52 -3.91 7.63
N LEU A 149 14.57 -4.40 8.30
CA LEU A 149 15.39 -3.60 9.22
C LEU A 149 16.01 -2.36 8.54
N TYR A 150 16.32 -2.44 7.25
CA TYR A 150 16.92 -1.32 6.52
C TYR A 150 15.95 -0.18 6.20
N ILE A 151 14.63 -0.32 6.41
CA ILE A 151 13.67 0.77 6.19
C ILE A 151 14.08 2.04 6.96
N ASP A 152 14.54 1.89 8.20
CA ASP A 152 14.95 3.02 9.03
C ASP A 152 16.18 3.75 8.43
N ALA A 153 17.12 3.00 7.86
CA ALA A 153 18.28 3.57 7.18
C ALA A 153 17.86 4.34 5.92
N PHE A 154 16.90 3.83 5.15
CA PHE A 154 16.34 4.51 3.97
C PHE A 154 15.61 5.79 4.36
N ILE A 155 14.73 5.74 5.37
CA ILE A 155 14.02 6.93 5.88
C ILE A 155 15.02 7.98 6.37
N ALA A 156 16.06 7.59 7.10
CA ALA A 156 17.10 8.51 7.57
C ALA A 156 17.85 9.16 6.39
N ALA A 157 18.23 8.36 5.38
CA ALA A 157 18.93 8.87 4.20
C ALA A 157 18.09 9.88 3.41
N TYR A 158 16.77 9.70 3.33
CA TYR A 158 15.86 10.62 2.64
C TYR A 158 15.95 12.06 3.20
N HIS A 159 16.20 12.17 4.51
CA HIS A 159 16.27 13.44 5.22
C HIS A 159 17.69 14.02 5.31
N LYS A 160 18.70 13.36 4.74
CA LYS A 160 20.08 13.85 4.71
C LYS A 160 20.16 15.18 3.94
N LYS A 161 20.89 16.14 4.49
CA LYS A 161 21.12 17.44 3.84
C LYS A 161 21.89 17.23 2.52
N GLY A 162 21.44 17.89 1.45
CA GLY A 162 22.10 17.83 0.14
C GLY A 162 21.74 16.63 -0.72
N ILE A 163 20.79 15.77 -0.30
CA ILE A 163 20.31 14.68 -1.16
C ILE A 163 19.69 15.22 -2.46
N SER A 164 20.08 14.60 -3.58
CA SER A 164 19.53 14.93 -4.91
C SER A 164 18.07 14.48 -5.06
N ILE A 165 17.39 15.00 -6.09
CA ILE A 165 16.05 14.53 -6.44
C ILE A 165 16.04 13.03 -6.75
N ASP A 166 17.07 12.53 -7.43
CA ASP A 166 17.19 11.11 -7.77
C ASP A 166 17.38 10.25 -6.53
N GLY A 167 18.23 10.66 -5.58
CA GLY A 167 18.38 9.94 -4.32
C GLY A 167 17.06 9.86 -3.54
N LYS A 168 16.26 10.93 -3.57
CA LYS A 168 14.92 10.91 -2.97
C LYS A 168 13.96 9.97 -3.71
N LEU A 169 13.99 9.96 -5.03
CA LEU A 169 13.13 9.11 -5.85
C LEU A 169 13.50 7.64 -5.72
N GLU A 170 14.78 7.32 -5.60
CA GLU A 170 15.27 5.97 -5.29
C GLU A 170 14.68 5.47 -3.97
N ILE A 171 14.87 6.24 -2.90
CA ILE A 171 14.35 5.86 -1.57
C ILE A 171 12.83 5.77 -1.60
N PHE A 172 12.16 6.70 -2.29
CA PHE A 172 10.72 6.67 -2.45
C PHE A 172 10.28 5.37 -3.11
N LYS A 173 10.85 5.00 -4.27
CA LYS A 173 10.53 3.79 -5.02
C LYS A 173 10.81 2.53 -4.22
N GLU A 174 11.90 2.50 -3.46
CA GLU A 174 12.21 1.37 -2.58
C GLU A 174 11.16 1.22 -1.48
N LEU A 175 10.82 2.30 -0.77
CA LEU A 175 9.81 2.25 0.30
C LEU A 175 8.41 1.92 -0.24
N GLN A 176 8.09 2.17 -1.51
CA GLN A 176 6.80 1.79 -2.11
C GLN A 176 6.59 0.28 -2.20
N LYS A 177 7.67 -0.51 -2.13
CA LYS A 177 7.63 -1.98 -2.22
C LYS A 177 7.17 -2.63 -0.92
N TYR A 178 7.08 -1.86 0.17
CA TYR A 178 6.74 -2.37 1.50
C TYR A 178 5.48 -1.71 2.05
N LYS A 179 4.71 -2.48 2.83
CA LYS A 179 3.58 -1.99 3.60
C LYS A 179 3.80 -2.30 5.07
N SER A 180 4.29 -1.29 5.79
CA SER A 180 4.42 -1.31 7.23
C SER A 180 3.91 -0.01 7.85
N ARG A 181 3.78 0.02 9.18
CA ARG A 181 3.36 1.24 9.90
C ARG A 181 4.32 2.39 9.62
N LYS A 182 5.64 2.16 9.67
CA LYS A 182 6.66 3.20 9.43
C LYS A 182 6.59 3.75 8.01
N VAL A 183 6.44 2.86 7.01
CA VAL A 183 6.36 3.25 5.60
C VAL A 183 5.11 4.09 5.31
N ILE A 184 3.95 3.66 5.83
CA ILE A 184 2.70 4.41 5.67
C ILE A 184 2.84 5.80 6.34
N GLU A 185 3.41 5.87 7.53
CA GLU A 185 3.68 7.14 8.22
C GLU A 185 4.65 8.05 7.45
N PHE A 186 5.67 7.46 6.81
CA PHE A 186 6.60 8.18 5.93
C PHE A 186 5.87 8.82 4.75
N PHE A 187 5.06 8.05 4.00
CA PHE A 187 4.31 8.61 2.87
C PHE A 187 3.28 9.67 3.29
N TYR A 188 2.66 9.52 4.46
CA TYR A 188 1.80 10.57 5.01
C TYR A 188 2.56 11.87 5.30
N LYS A 189 3.75 11.77 5.90
CA LYS A 189 4.62 12.93 6.15
C LYS A 189 5.05 13.59 4.84
N LEU A 190 5.40 12.80 3.82
CA LEU A 190 5.73 13.33 2.48
C LEU A 190 4.54 14.07 1.86
N ASN A 191 3.35 13.46 1.85
CA ASN A 191 2.15 14.10 1.32
C ASN A 191 1.81 15.42 2.04
N ASP A 192 2.01 15.47 3.37
CA ASP A 192 1.72 16.65 4.17
C ASP A 192 2.78 17.76 4.03
N SER A 193 4.07 17.42 3.93
CA SER A 193 5.18 18.35 4.22
C SER A 193 6.30 18.41 3.19
N GLU A 194 6.39 17.46 2.24
CA GLU A 194 7.43 17.49 1.20
C GLU A 194 7.28 18.78 0.37
N ARG A 195 8.38 19.45 0.05
CA ARG A 195 8.40 20.72 -0.69
C ARG A 195 8.46 20.49 -2.20
N ASN A 196 9.11 19.42 -2.65
CA ASN A 196 9.11 19.03 -4.05
C ASN A 196 7.70 18.58 -4.49
N ASN A 197 7.19 19.14 -5.60
CA ASN A 197 5.83 18.87 -6.05
C ASN A 197 5.66 17.48 -6.68
N GLN A 198 6.68 16.95 -7.37
CA GLN A 198 6.64 15.61 -7.95
C GLN A 198 6.50 14.56 -6.84
N ILE A 199 7.40 14.58 -5.86
CA ILE A 199 7.41 13.59 -4.77
C ILE A 199 6.11 13.68 -3.94
N ARG A 200 5.64 14.88 -3.62
CA ARG A 200 4.37 15.04 -2.89
C ARG A 200 3.20 14.42 -3.65
N ASN A 201 3.13 14.62 -4.97
CA ASN A 201 2.09 14.05 -5.81
C ASN A 201 2.21 12.51 -5.92
N MET A 202 3.44 12.00 -6.00
CA MET A 202 3.69 10.55 -5.97
C MET A 202 3.22 9.95 -4.64
N ALA A 203 3.55 10.56 -3.50
CA ALA A 203 3.09 10.12 -2.18
C ALA A 203 1.56 10.10 -2.09
N PHE A 204 0.90 11.17 -2.55
CA PHE A 204 -0.56 11.25 -2.62
C PHE A 204 -1.16 10.12 -3.45
N LYS A 205 -0.64 9.89 -4.66
CA LYS A 205 -1.13 8.84 -5.56
C LYS A 205 -0.93 7.45 -4.97
N HIS A 206 0.26 7.18 -4.42
CA HIS A 206 0.58 5.90 -3.80
C HIS A 206 -0.36 5.59 -2.62
N LEU A 207 -0.57 6.54 -1.71
CA LEU A 207 -1.53 6.37 -0.61
C LEU A 207 -2.94 6.06 -1.13
N GLN A 208 -3.43 6.80 -2.14
CA GLN A 208 -4.76 6.55 -2.68
C GLN A 208 -4.89 5.23 -3.44
N SER A 209 -3.88 4.84 -4.22
CA SER A 209 -3.91 3.61 -5.00
C SER A 209 -3.85 2.36 -4.13
N THR A 210 -3.11 2.42 -3.02
CA THR A 210 -2.98 1.33 -2.04
C THR A 210 -4.18 1.23 -1.08
N GLY A 211 -5.14 2.16 -1.18
CA GLY A 211 -6.40 2.14 -0.41
C GLY A 211 -6.43 3.06 0.81
N SER A 212 -5.41 3.89 1.00
CA SER A 212 -5.33 4.85 2.10
C SER A 212 -5.98 6.20 1.77
N TYR A 213 -6.62 6.80 2.76
CA TYR A 213 -7.17 8.15 2.70
C TYR A 213 -6.01 9.14 2.64
N ALA A 214 -5.92 9.88 1.54
CA ALA A 214 -4.98 10.96 1.38
C ALA A 214 -5.63 12.11 0.61
N LYS A 215 -5.12 13.32 0.87
CA LYS A 215 -5.52 14.54 0.16
C LYS A 215 -4.29 15.21 -0.42
N LEU A 216 -4.40 15.70 -1.64
CA LEU A 216 -3.33 16.48 -2.25
C LEU A 216 -3.36 17.91 -1.70
N ARG A 217 -2.23 18.36 -1.16
CA ARG A 217 -2.06 19.74 -0.72
C ARG A 217 -1.89 20.67 -1.92
N LYS A 218 -2.56 21.83 -1.88
CA LYS A 218 -2.31 22.92 -2.86
C LYS A 218 -0.83 23.27 -2.90
N HIS A 219 -0.34 23.66 -4.08
CA HIS A 219 1.03 24.14 -4.24
C HIS A 219 1.38 25.28 -3.29
N TYR A 220 2.66 25.36 -2.93
CA TYR A 220 3.19 26.46 -2.14
C TYR A 220 3.01 27.77 -2.92
N LYS A 221 2.52 28.81 -2.22
CA LYS A 221 2.44 30.18 -2.73
C LYS A 221 3.78 30.89 -2.52
N GLY A 222 4.09 31.87 -3.37
CA GLY A 222 5.32 32.69 -3.29
C GLY A 222 6.45 32.22 -4.20
N LYS A 223 7.66 32.77 -4.00
CA LYS A 223 8.86 32.48 -4.79
C LYS A 223 9.23 31.00 -4.66
N LYS A 224 9.22 30.29 -5.79
CA LYS A 224 9.56 28.87 -5.87
C LYS A 224 11.08 28.73 -5.97
N LYS A 225 11.65 27.86 -5.16
CA LYS A 225 13.07 27.47 -5.27
C LYS A 225 13.18 26.26 -6.19
N GLU A 226 14.34 26.10 -6.82
CA GLU A 226 14.61 25.03 -7.79
C GLU A 226 14.23 23.63 -7.28
N TYR A 227 14.70 23.24 -6.10
CA TYR A 227 14.37 21.94 -5.48
C TYR A 227 12.85 21.69 -5.26
N MET A 228 12.00 22.72 -5.31
CA MET A 228 10.54 22.58 -5.21
C MET A 228 9.90 22.17 -6.54
N THR A 229 10.54 22.50 -7.66
CA THR A 229 10.03 22.35 -9.02
C THR A 229 10.83 21.37 -9.87
N GLU A 230 12.07 21.08 -9.49
CA GLU A 230 12.93 20.07 -10.08
C GLU A 230 12.17 18.75 -10.22
N ARG A 231 12.38 18.10 -11.36
CA ARG A 231 11.77 16.82 -11.70
C ARG A 231 12.84 15.90 -12.23
N SER A 232 12.67 14.61 -11.96
CA SER A 232 13.45 13.57 -12.59
C SER A 232 12.54 12.43 -13.02
N GLN A 233 12.87 11.81 -14.14
CA GLN A 233 12.21 10.58 -14.59
C GLN A 233 12.71 9.35 -13.81
N PHE A 234 13.83 9.49 -13.09
CA PHE A 234 14.53 8.41 -12.39
C PHE A 234 14.80 7.24 -13.33
N TYR A 235 15.57 7.51 -14.39
CA TYR A 235 16.07 6.48 -15.29
C TYR A 235 17.43 6.01 -14.75
N MET A 236 17.51 4.75 -14.34
CA MET A 236 18.72 4.13 -13.81
C MET A 236 19.03 2.84 -14.59
N THR A 237 20.29 2.46 -14.57
CA THR A 237 20.83 1.26 -15.23
C THR A 237 21.35 0.24 -14.20
N PRO A 238 21.62 -1.01 -14.61
CA PRO A 238 22.27 -1.99 -13.73
C PRO A 238 23.64 -1.53 -13.20
N LEU A 239 24.42 -0.80 -14.03
CA LEU A 239 25.70 -0.23 -13.62
C LEU A 239 25.52 0.82 -12.50
N ASP A 240 24.48 1.67 -12.58
CA ASP A 240 24.18 2.63 -11.52
C ASP A 240 23.87 1.93 -10.19
N LEU A 241 23.18 0.80 -10.23
CA LEU A 241 22.90 0.02 -9.03
C LEU A 241 24.16 -0.60 -8.45
N LEU A 242 25.01 -1.18 -9.29
CA LEU A 242 26.30 -1.75 -8.87
C LEU A 242 27.16 -0.69 -8.18
N ASN A 243 27.34 0.47 -8.80
CA ASN A 243 28.08 1.60 -8.23
C ASN A 243 27.51 2.04 -6.87
N ARG A 244 26.19 1.98 -6.68
CA ARG A 244 25.55 2.31 -5.38
C ARG A 244 25.79 1.24 -4.32
N ILE A 245 25.83 -0.03 -4.71
CA ILE A 245 26.12 -1.14 -3.80
C ILE A 245 27.59 -1.07 -3.33
N GLU A 246 28.51 -0.79 -4.25
CA GLU A 246 29.95 -0.71 -3.98
C GLU A 246 30.34 0.55 -3.19
N SER A 247 29.67 1.69 -3.44
CA SER A 247 29.93 2.96 -2.73
C SER A 247 29.41 3.00 -1.28
N ASN A 248 29.08 1.85 -0.68
CA ASN A 248 28.56 1.73 0.69
C ASN A 248 27.32 2.62 0.96
N ASN A 249 26.46 2.76 -0.05
CA ASN A 249 25.23 3.54 0.05
C ASN A 249 24.11 2.74 0.75
N VAL A 250 22.90 3.31 0.82
CA VAL A 250 21.69 2.64 1.36
C VAL A 250 21.42 1.28 0.70
N GLN A 251 21.83 1.08 -0.55
CA GLN A 251 21.70 -0.18 -1.27
C GLN A 251 22.53 -1.33 -0.66
N ASN A 252 23.69 -1.01 -0.07
CA ASN A 252 24.52 -1.97 0.62
C ASN A 252 23.87 -2.49 1.91
N LYS A 253 23.06 -1.65 2.57
CA LYS A 253 22.36 -1.98 3.82
C LYS A 253 21.18 -2.92 3.64
N LYS A 254 20.79 -3.24 2.41
CA LYS A 254 19.68 -4.16 2.15
C LYS A 254 20.08 -5.57 2.56
N VAL A 255 19.19 -6.23 3.27
CA VAL A 255 19.33 -7.62 3.72
C VAL A 255 17.98 -8.29 3.51
N TYR A 256 18.00 -9.50 2.95
CA TYR A 256 16.80 -10.27 2.67
C TYR A 256 16.83 -11.59 3.44
N ASP A 257 15.68 -12.04 3.90
CA ASP A 257 15.57 -13.32 4.60
C ASP A 257 15.58 -14.48 3.60
N VAL A 258 14.94 -14.26 2.44
CA VAL A 258 14.79 -15.27 1.38
C VAL A 258 15.06 -14.66 0.01
N PHE A 259 15.95 -15.26 -0.76
CA PHE A 259 16.09 -15.06 -2.20
C PHE A 259 15.23 -16.11 -2.93
N ILE A 260 14.31 -15.71 -3.80
CA ILE A 260 13.55 -16.67 -4.61
C ILE A 260 14.19 -16.85 -5.98
N SER A 261 14.81 -18.01 -6.19
CA SER A 261 15.30 -18.43 -7.51
C SER A 261 14.17 -19.12 -8.27
N HIS A 262 13.80 -18.57 -9.43
CA HIS A 262 12.62 -18.99 -10.18
C HIS A 262 12.68 -18.57 -11.65
N SER A 263 11.85 -19.19 -12.48
CA SER A 263 11.60 -18.71 -13.84
C SER A 263 10.54 -17.60 -13.85
N TYR A 264 10.79 -16.52 -14.57
CA TYR A 264 9.79 -15.44 -14.71
C TYR A 264 8.45 -15.91 -15.30
N LYS A 265 8.45 -16.98 -16.12
CA LYS A 265 7.22 -17.57 -16.68
C LYS A 265 6.23 -17.98 -15.58
N ASP A 266 6.73 -18.26 -14.38
CA ASP A 266 5.95 -18.70 -13.22
C ASP A 266 5.56 -17.54 -12.28
N SER A 267 5.68 -16.28 -12.71
CA SER A 267 5.42 -15.08 -11.88
C SER A 267 4.10 -15.12 -11.09
N ALA A 268 3.04 -15.75 -11.62
CA ALA A 268 1.75 -15.86 -10.95
C ALA A 268 1.82 -16.67 -9.64
N ILE A 269 2.54 -17.81 -9.63
CA ILE A 269 2.69 -18.63 -8.42
C ILE A 269 3.69 -18.00 -7.45
N ILE A 270 4.74 -17.35 -7.99
CA ILE A 270 5.76 -16.66 -7.19
C ILE A 270 5.16 -15.53 -6.35
N LYS A 271 4.23 -14.75 -6.90
CA LYS A 271 3.48 -13.74 -6.12
C LYS A 271 2.76 -14.35 -4.92
N LYS A 272 2.20 -15.56 -5.03
CA LYS A 272 1.53 -16.25 -3.92
C LYS A 272 2.54 -16.76 -2.88
N ILE A 273 3.66 -17.31 -3.33
CA ILE A 273 4.76 -17.75 -2.46
C ILE A 273 5.35 -16.57 -1.66
N MET A 274 5.57 -15.42 -2.32
CA MET A 274 6.02 -14.19 -1.63
C MET A 274 5.05 -13.79 -0.50
N LYS A 275 3.73 -13.79 -0.77
CA LYS A 275 2.71 -13.53 0.25
C LYS A 275 2.76 -14.52 1.40
N ALA A 276 2.98 -15.80 1.11
CA ALA A 276 3.10 -16.84 2.13
C ALA A 276 4.29 -16.54 3.07
N PHE A 277 5.47 -16.24 2.53
CA PHE A 277 6.63 -15.83 3.34
C PHE A 277 6.39 -14.55 4.14
N ASN A 278 5.69 -13.58 3.54
CA ASN A 278 5.35 -12.32 4.21
C ASN A 278 4.44 -12.54 5.43
N LYS A 279 3.59 -13.59 5.45
CA LYS A 279 2.79 -13.95 6.65
C LYS A 279 3.69 -14.36 7.83
N HIS A 280 4.89 -14.87 7.55
CA HIS A 280 5.92 -15.18 8.56
C HIS A 280 6.85 -13.98 8.86
N SER A 281 6.50 -12.79 8.37
CA SER A 281 7.30 -11.56 8.48
C SER A 281 8.67 -11.62 7.82
N LEU A 282 8.84 -12.47 6.79
CA LEU A 282 10.10 -12.64 6.06
C LEU A 282 10.17 -11.70 4.85
N ASN A 283 11.28 -10.98 4.72
CA ASN A 283 11.57 -10.12 3.58
C ASN A 283 12.12 -10.94 2.41
N VAL A 284 11.44 -10.86 1.26
CA VAL A 284 11.77 -11.66 0.09
C VAL A 284 12.43 -10.81 -0.98
N TYR A 285 13.55 -11.28 -1.52
CA TYR A 285 14.13 -10.75 -2.75
C TYR A 285 13.60 -11.52 -3.97
N CYS A 286 13.20 -10.76 -4.97
CA CYS A 286 12.83 -11.24 -6.29
C CYS A 286 13.20 -10.15 -7.31
N ASP A 287 14.08 -10.47 -8.25
CA ASP A 287 14.68 -9.56 -9.24
C ASP A 287 13.68 -8.59 -9.90
N TRP A 288 12.60 -9.10 -10.49
CA TRP A 288 11.63 -8.30 -11.25
C TRP A 288 10.65 -7.49 -10.39
N THR A 289 10.72 -7.62 -9.06
CA THR A 289 9.96 -6.79 -8.10
C THR A 289 10.85 -5.88 -7.26
N SER A 290 11.99 -6.39 -6.83
CA SER A 290 12.86 -5.78 -5.82
C SER A 290 13.82 -4.77 -6.42
N ASP A 291 14.34 -5.01 -7.63
CA ASP A 291 15.27 -4.10 -8.31
C ASP A 291 14.80 -3.68 -9.72
N ASN A 292 13.50 -3.80 -10.01
CA ASN A 292 12.89 -3.46 -11.30
C ASN A 292 13.13 -2.02 -11.80
N ASP A 293 13.45 -1.09 -10.89
CA ASP A 293 13.82 0.28 -11.23
C ASP A 293 15.19 0.38 -11.92
N PHE A 294 16.06 -0.61 -11.71
CA PHE A 294 17.44 -0.69 -12.23
C PHE A 294 17.62 -1.86 -13.20
N LEU A 295 17.09 -3.03 -12.86
CA LEU A 295 17.19 -4.27 -13.63
C LEU A 295 16.03 -4.38 -14.62
N LYS A 296 16.06 -3.53 -15.65
CA LYS A 296 15.12 -3.61 -16.77
C LYS A 296 15.55 -4.70 -17.74
N ARG A 297 14.59 -5.43 -18.29
CA ARG A 297 14.84 -6.51 -19.27
C ARG A 297 15.60 -6.06 -20.51
N GLU A 298 15.33 -4.84 -20.95
CA GLU A 298 16.00 -4.21 -22.09
C GLU A 298 17.45 -3.82 -21.80
N LEU A 299 17.88 -3.84 -20.54
CA LEU A 299 19.23 -3.46 -20.07
C LEU A 299 20.03 -4.62 -19.49
N VAL A 300 19.58 -5.87 -19.71
CA VAL A 300 20.30 -7.06 -19.24
C VAL A 300 21.72 -7.04 -19.79
N SER A 301 22.67 -7.17 -18.88
CA SER A 301 24.10 -6.99 -19.14
C SER A 301 24.92 -7.78 -18.12
N GLU A 302 26.23 -7.84 -18.29
CA GLU A 302 27.14 -8.46 -17.30
C GLU A 302 26.96 -7.86 -15.89
N TYR A 303 26.71 -6.54 -15.80
CA TYR A 303 26.41 -5.87 -14.53
C TYR A 303 25.16 -6.43 -13.84
N THR A 304 24.18 -6.94 -14.59
CA THR A 304 23.00 -7.61 -14.02
C THR A 304 23.42 -8.86 -13.25
N LYS A 305 24.34 -9.66 -13.82
CA LYS A 305 24.88 -10.85 -13.18
C LYS A 305 25.62 -10.49 -11.88
N VAL A 306 26.46 -9.46 -11.91
CA VAL A 306 27.19 -8.98 -10.72
C VAL A 306 26.24 -8.45 -9.64
N VAL A 307 25.20 -7.69 -10.02
CA VAL A 307 24.18 -7.23 -9.06
C VAL A 307 23.47 -8.43 -8.42
N LEU A 308 23.08 -9.45 -9.19
CA LEU A 308 22.44 -10.65 -8.63
C LEU A 308 23.36 -11.38 -7.65
N GLN A 309 24.66 -11.49 -7.94
CA GLN A 309 25.65 -12.03 -6.98
C GLN A 309 25.63 -11.25 -5.67
N LYS A 310 25.65 -9.90 -5.73
CA LYS A 310 25.55 -9.06 -4.54
C LYS A 310 24.22 -9.24 -3.78
N ARG A 311 23.11 -9.48 -4.47
CA ARG A 311 21.82 -9.75 -3.84
C ARG A 311 21.76 -11.14 -3.20
N LEU A 312 22.42 -12.14 -3.79
CA LEU A 312 22.63 -13.47 -3.21
C LEU A 312 23.49 -13.36 -1.93
N GLU A 313 24.59 -12.59 -1.97
CA GLU A 313 25.41 -12.30 -0.78
C GLU A 313 24.59 -11.62 0.34
N GLN A 314 23.67 -10.71 0.00
CA GLN A 314 22.78 -10.01 0.94
C GLN A 314 21.58 -10.83 1.44
N SER A 315 21.38 -12.03 0.90
CA SER A 315 20.27 -12.91 1.28
C SER A 315 20.72 -13.98 2.27
N ARG A 316 19.88 -14.28 3.28
CA ARG A 316 20.19 -15.29 4.30
C ARG A 316 20.03 -16.71 3.76
N ASN A 317 18.92 -16.96 3.07
CA ASN A 317 18.58 -18.26 2.50
C ASN A 317 18.17 -18.09 1.04
N LEU A 318 18.31 -19.16 0.26
CA LEU A 318 17.76 -19.25 -1.08
C LEU A 318 16.63 -20.28 -1.10
N VAL A 319 15.52 -19.93 -1.73
CA VAL A 319 14.42 -20.84 -2.00
C VAL A 319 14.33 -21.03 -3.51
N PHE A 320 14.66 -22.23 -3.95
CA PHE A 320 14.47 -22.69 -5.30
C PHE A 320 13.03 -23.12 -5.50
N VAL A 321 12.33 -22.53 -6.47
CA VAL A 321 10.99 -22.98 -6.86
C VAL A 321 11.15 -23.88 -8.08
N LYS A 322 11.08 -25.21 -7.88
CA LYS A 322 11.26 -26.21 -8.93
C LYS A 322 9.99 -26.29 -9.77
N THR A 323 10.10 -25.90 -11.03
CA THR A 323 9.10 -26.05 -12.09
C THR A 323 9.80 -26.52 -13.36
N LYS A 324 9.07 -26.98 -14.37
CA LYS A 324 9.65 -27.28 -15.69
C LYS A 324 10.44 -26.08 -16.26
N ASN A 325 9.90 -24.87 -16.10
CA ASN A 325 10.51 -23.65 -16.61
C ASN A 325 11.76 -23.22 -15.82
N SER A 326 11.85 -23.55 -14.53
CA SER A 326 13.00 -23.14 -13.70
C SER A 326 14.21 -24.03 -13.92
N ILE A 327 14.00 -25.33 -14.15
CA ILE A 327 15.06 -26.31 -14.44
C ILE A 327 15.80 -25.98 -15.74
N GLU A 328 15.07 -25.50 -16.75
CA GLU A 328 15.64 -25.11 -18.05
C GLU A 328 16.33 -23.73 -18.04
N SER A 329 16.37 -23.02 -16.91
CA SER A 329 16.85 -21.64 -16.87
C SER A 329 18.31 -21.54 -16.48
N ASP A 330 19.14 -21.03 -17.40
CA ASP A 330 20.56 -20.75 -17.15
C ASP A 330 20.79 -19.79 -15.96
N TRP A 331 19.90 -18.80 -15.79
CA TRP A 331 19.96 -17.87 -14.67
C TRP A 331 19.73 -18.57 -13.33
N VAL A 332 18.77 -19.48 -13.26
CA VAL A 332 18.47 -20.25 -12.05
C VAL A 332 19.65 -21.16 -11.72
N ASN A 333 20.19 -21.89 -12.69
CA ASN A 333 21.36 -22.74 -12.48
C ASN A 333 22.55 -21.93 -11.94
N PHE A 334 22.83 -20.79 -12.54
CA PHE A 334 23.85 -19.86 -12.06
C PHE A 334 23.60 -19.38 -10.61
N GLU A 335 22.37 -19.01 -10.27
CA GLU A 335 22.01 -18.57 -8.92
C GLU A 335 22.21 -19.68 -7.87
N LEU A 336 21.81 -20.91 -8.20
CA LEU A 336 21.98 -22.08 -7.34
C LEU A 336 23.45 -22.41 -7.12
N ASP A 337 24.23 -22.49 -8.20
CA ASP A 337 25.67 -22.77 -8.13
C ASP A 337 26.41 -21.74 -7.30
N TYR A 338 26.13 -20.45 -7.54
CA TYR A 338 26.75 -19.36 -6.81
C TYR A 338 26.38 -19.38 -5.33
N PHE A 339 25.10 -19.58 -4.99
CA PHE A 339 24.66 -19.59 -3.59
C PHE A 339 25.15 -20.82 -2.83
N ASN A 340 25.25 -21.98 -3.51
CA ASN A 340 25.83 -23.19 -2.93
C ASN A 340 27.30 -22.98 -2.56
N ASN A 341 28.06 -22.29 -3.42
CA ASN A 341 29.45 -21.92 -3.14
C ASN A 341 29.62 -20.94 -1.96
N LEU A 342 28.57 -20.19 -1.59
CA LEU A 342 28.58 -19.35 -0.39
C LEU A 342 28.39 -20.15 0.91
N GLY A 343 28.07 -21.45 0.83
CA GLY A 343 27.84 -22.32 1.99
C GLY A 343 26.58 -21.98 2.79
N LYS A 344 25.62 -21.28 2.18
CA LYS A 344 24.35 -20.88 2.81
C LYS A 344 23.24 -21.88 2.50
N SER A 345 22.19 -21.88 3.32
CA SER A 345 21.09 -22.83 3.20
C SER A 345 20.23 -22.61 1.94
N ILE A 346 20.10 -23.66 1.14
CA ILE A 346 19.21 -23.74 -0.01
C ILE A 346 18.02 -24.65 0.35
N PHE A 347 16.82 -24.16 0.08
CA PHE A 347 15.57 -24.89 0.23
C PHE A 347 14.88 -25.04 -1.12
N CYS A 348 14.06 -26.09 -1.29
CA CYS A 348 13.31 -26.35 -2.51
C CYS A 348 11.80 -26.39 -2.24
N ILE A 349 11.03 -25.61 -2.99
CA ILE A 349 9.58 -25.81 -3.13
C ILE A 349 9.38 -26.56 -4.45
N ASN A 350 9.01 -27.84 -4.35
CA ASN A 350 8.79 -28.67 -5.52
C ASN A 350 7.34 -28.53 -6.02
N LEU A 351 7.18 -27.96 -7.22
CA LEU A 351 5.89 -27.85 -7.92
C LEU A 351 5.87 -28.71 -9.20
N SER A 352 6.93 -29.48 -9.43
CA SER A 352 7.03 -30.44 -10.52
C SER A 352 6.49 -31.81 -10.09
N VAL A 353 6.15 -32.64 -11.06
CA VAL A 353 5.63 -34.01 -10.82
C VAL A 353 6.75 -34.95 -10.32
N GLU A 354 8.01 -34.60 -10.56
CA GLU A 354 9.18 -35.39 -10.17
C GLU A 354 9.57 -35.14 -8.72
N GLU A 355 9.58 -36.18 -7.91
CA GLU A 355 9.87 -36.10 -6.46
C GLU A 355 11.34 -35.82 -6.11
N ASP A 356 12.27 -35.93 -7.08
CA ASP A 356 13.69 -35.73 -6.82
C ASP A 356 13.97 -34.31 -6.30
N MET A 357 14.23 -34.21 -4.99
CA MET A 357 14.62 -32.97 -4.33
C MET A 357 16.14 -32.96 -4.12
N LEU A 358 16.83 -32.09 -4.87
CA LEU A 358 18.26 -31.83 -4.69
C LEU A 358 18.59 -31.09 -3.38
N PHE A 359 17.58 -30.48 -2.74
CA PHE A 359 17.73 -29.64 -1.55
C PHE A 359 16.64 -29.95 -0.52
N ALA A 360 16.80 -29.43 0.70
CA ALA A 360 15.80 -29.58 1.76
C ALA A 360 14.42 -29.05 1.30
N GLY A 361 13.41 -29.92 1.34
CA GLY A 361 12.06 -29.61 0.91
C GLY A 361 11.35 -28.62 1.83
N LEU A 362 10.61 -27.69 1.25
CA LEU A 362 9.65 -26.83 1.94
C LEU A 362 8.24 -27.13 1.43
N ASP A 363 7.37 -27.52 2.33
CA ASP A 363 5.97 -27.74 2.01
C ASP A 363 5.28 -26.39 1.74
N TYR A 364 4.66 -26.29 0.57
CA TYR A 364 3.87 -25.12 0.17
C TYR A 364 2.45 -25.52 -0.20
N ASN A 365 1.48 -24.94 0.48
CA ASN A 365 0.06 -25.06 0.15
C ASN A 365 -0.40 -23.86 -0.67
N ALA A 366 -0.70 -24.10 -1.95
CA ALA A 366 -1.09 -23.06 -2.90
C ALA A 366 -2.51 -22.50 -2.71
N GLU A 367 -3.42 -23.27 -2.10
CA GLU A 367 -4.80 -22.84 -1.82
C GLU A 367 -4.83 -21.85 -0.66
N ASN A 368 -4.06 -22.14 0.39
CA ASN A 368 -4.02 -21.34 1.61
C ASN A 368 -2.91 -20.28 1.61
N GLU A 369 -2.02 -20.29 0.62
CA GLU A 369 -0.80 -19.46 0.55
C GLU A 369 0.02 -19.60 1.86
N ILE A 370 0.38 -20.84 2.23
CA ILE A 370 1.14 -21.18 3.46
C ILE A 370 2.41 -21.93 3.05
N VAL A 371 3.55 -21.53 3.62
CA VAL A 371 4.82 -22.28 3.54
C VAL A 371 5.13 -22.79 4.95
N GLN A 372 5.52 -24.05 5.09
CA GLN A 372 6.04 -24.56 6.35
C GLN A 372 7.45 -24.02 6.59
N TRP A 373 7.53 -22.83 7.17
CA TRP A 373 8.80 -22.22 7.54
C TRP A 373 9.07 -22.44 9.04
N ASN A 374 9.86 -23.46 9.36
CA ASN A 374 10.39 -23.65 10.69
C ASN A 374 11.56 -22.68 10.85
N ARG A 375 11.44 -21.72 11.79
CA ARG A 375 12.57 -20.86 12.13
C ARG A 375 13.65 -21.74 12.76
N SER A 376 14.69 -22.05 12.00
CA SER A 376 16.00 -22.29 12.59
C SER A 376 16.44 -20.94 13.15
N ASP A 377 16.52 -20.82 14.47
CA ASP A 377 16.86 -19.58 15.19
C ASP A 377 18.17 -18.92 14.72
#